data_AF-A0A0R5SAL5-F1
#
_entry.id   AF-A0A0R5SAL5-F1
#
_cell.length_a   1.000
_cell.length_b   1.000
_cell.length_c   1.000
_cell.angle_alpha   90.00
_cell.angle_beta   90.00
_cell.angle_gamma   90.00
#
_symmetry.space_group_name_H-M   'P 1'
#
loop_
_entity.id
_entity.type
_entity.pdbx_description
1 polymer ?
#
loop_
_entity_poly.entity_id
_entity_poly.type
_entity_poly.pdbx_seq_one_letter_code
_entity_poly.pdbx_strand_id
1 'polypeptide(L)'
;GCVAGDEESYVVFKELFDPIIQDRHGGYKPTDKHKTDLNHENLKGGDDLDPHYVLSSRVRTGRSIKGYTLPPHCSRGERRAVEKLSVE
;
A
#
# COMPACT_ATOMS: atom_id res chain seq x y z
N GLY A 1 -10.51 5.62 -10.43
CA GLY A 1 -9.65 5.59 -11.62
C GLY A 1 -8.70 6.78 -11.60
N CYS A 2 -7.93 6.90 -10.52
CA CYS A 2 -6.90 7.92 -10.34
C CYS A 2 -5.71 7.24 -9.67
N VAL A 3 -4.53 7.85 -9.78
CA VAL A 3 -3.29 7.36 -9.16
C VAL A 3 -2.51 8.55 -8.62
N ALA A 4 -1.74 8.34 -7.56
CA ALA A 4 -0.79 9.32 -7.06
C ALA A 4 0.53 9.23 -7.85
N GLY A 5 1.14 10.38 -8.13
CA GLY A 5 2.46 10.47 -8.78
C GLY A 5 3.62 10.46 -7.78
N ASP A 6 3.35 10.85 -6.53
CA ASP A 6 4.30 11.01 -5.43
C ASP A 6 3.55 11.00 -4.07
N GLU A 7 4.27 11.22 -2.97
CA GLU A 7 3.68 11.28 -1.62
C GLU A 7 2.77 12.50 -1.47
N GLU A 8 3.18 13.64 -2.03
CA GLU A 8 2.52 14.93 -1.97
C GLU A 8 1.17 14.95 -2.69
N SER A 9 0.99 14.13 -3.72
CA SER A 9 -0.24 13.99 -4.50
C SER A 9 -1.48 13.81 -3.61
N TYR A 10 -1.36 13.05 -2.52
CA TYR A 10 -2.45 12.81 -1.58
C TYR A 10 -2.85 14.05 -0.77
N VAL A 11 -1.93 15.00 -0.57
CA VAL A 11 -2.19 16.25 0.15
C VAL A 11 -2.59 17.36 -0.81
N VAL A 12 -1.87 17.54 -1.92
CA VAL A 12 -2.12 18.59 -2.92
C VAL A 12 -3.50 18.42 -3.55
N PHE A 13 -3.88 17.19 -3.87
CA PHE A 13 -5.18 16.87 -4.48
C PHE A 13 -6.16 16.22 -3.50
N LYS A 14 -6.04 16.54 -2.21
CA LYS A 14 -6.86 15.92 -1.15
C LYS A 14 -8.37 16.09 -1.37
N GLU A 15 -8.80 17.20 -1.96
CA GLU A 15 -10.23 17.43 -2.25
C GLU A 15 -10.80 16.40 -3.23
N LEU A 16 -9.95 15.81 -4.07
CA LEU A 16 -10.29 14.68 -4.94
C LEU A 16 -10.05 13.34 -4.24
N PHE A 17 -8.91 13.15 -3.58
CA PHE A 17 -8.54 11.85 -2.99
C PHE A 17 -9.35 11.49 -1.75
N ASP A 18 -9.63 12.45 -0.85
CA ASP A 18 -10.32 12.19 0.42
C ASP A 18 -11.72 11.57 0.20
N PRO A 19 -12.61 12.13 -0.66
CA PRO A 19 -13.91 11.50 -0.94
C PRO A 19 -13.78 10.13 -1.60
N ILE A 20 -12.82 9.96 -2.53
CA ILE A 20 -12.59 8.68 -3.21
C ILE A 20 -12.14 7.61 -2.21
N ILE A 21 -11.25 7.95 -1.29
CA ILE A 21 -10.77 7.04 -0.24
C ILE A 21 -11.93 6.69 0.69
N GLN A 22 -12.73 7.67 1.11
CA GLN A 22 -13.89 7.44 1.96
C GLN A 22 -14.88 6.47 1.31
N ASP A 23 -15.23 6.68 0.05
CA ASP A 23 -16.14 5.79 -0.69
C ASP A 23 -15.54 4.39 -0.89
N ARG A 24 -14.26 4.33 -1.29
CA ARG A 24 -13.60 3.04 -1.59
C ARG A 24 -13.36 2.20 -0.34
N HIS A 25 -13.11 2.83 0.80
CA HIS A 25 -12.75 2.17 2.06
C HIS A 25 -13.91 2.14 3.08
N GLY A 26 -15.16 2.17 2.61
CA GLY A 26 -16.32 1.88 3.46
C GLY A 26 -16.62 2.96 4.50
N GLY A 27 -16.43 4.23 4.14
CA GLY A 27 -16.69 5.38 5.00
C GLY A 27 -15.47 5.87 5.79
N TYR A 28 -14.25 5.50 5.40
CA TYR A 28 -13.01 5.93 6.05
C TYR A 28 -12.79 7.44 5.93
N LYS A 29 -12.96 8.17 7.02
CA LYS A 29 -12.97 9.64 7.02
C LYS A 29 -11.55 10.21 7.02
N PRO A 30 -11.36 11.46 6.55
CA PRO A 30 -10.05 12.15 6.63
C PRO A 30 -9.50 12.30 8.05
N THR A 31 -10.38 12.22 9.06
CA THR A 31 -10.01 12.29 10.48
C THR A 31 -9.64 10.94 11.09
N ASP A 32 -9.92 9.83 10.40
CA ASP A 32 -9.62 8.50 10.89
C ASP A 32 -8.12 8.23 10.80
N LYS A 33 -7.63 7.33 11.67
CA LYS A 33 -6.21 6.98 11.73
C LYS A 33 -5.99 5.51 11.40
N HIS A 34 -5.07 5.26 10.48
CA HIS A 34 -4.70 3.90 10.10
C HIS A 34 -3.92 3.27 11.26
N LYS A 35 -4.27 2.02 11.61
CA LYS A 35 -3.52 1.23 12.59
C LYS A 35 -2.75 0.15 11.85
N THR A 36 -1.45 0.08 12.12
CA THR A 36 -0.58 -0.98 11.62
C THR A 36 -0.23 -1.92 12.76
N ASP A 37 -0.39 -3.21 12.52
CA ASP A 37 0.07 -4.27 13.41
C ASP A 37 0.75 -5.35 12.54
N LEU A 38 2.05 -5.50 12.73
CA LEU A 38 2.87 -6.53 12.07
C LEU A 38 3.31 -7.61 13.07
N ASN A 39 2.76 -7.62 14.29
CA ASN A 39 2.95 -8.74 15.21
C ASN A 39 2.10 -9.92 14.75
N HIS A 40 2.75 -10.90 14.11
CA HIS A 40 2.07 -12.09 13.60
C HIS A 40 1.50 -12.99 14.71
N GLU A 41 1.99 -12.87 15.94
CA GLU A 41 1.48 -13.64 17.09
C GLU A 41 0.05 -13.24 17.47
N ASN A 42 -0.42 -12.07 17.04
CA ASN A 42 -1.80 -11.64 17.25
C ASN A 42 -2.79 -12.38 16.33
N LEU A 43 -2.31 -13.13 15.32
CA LEU A 43 -3.15 -13.97 14.47
C LEU A 43 -3.64 -15.20 15.26
N LYS A 44 -4.94 -15.48 15.19
CA LYS A 44 -5.56 -16.63 15.86
C LYS A 44 -5.94 -17.69 14.83
N GLY A 45 -5.36 -18.88 14.94
CA GLY A 45 -5.55 -20.00 14.00
C GLY A 45 -4.92 -19.74 12.62
N GLY A 46 -5.43 -20.41 11.60
CA GLY A 46 -4.96 -20.27 10.21
C GLY A 46 -3.78 -21.19 9.85
N ASP A 47 -3.35 -22.02 10.80
CA ASP A 47 -2.33 -23.06 10.66
C ASP A 47 -2.89 -24.41 10.15
N ASP A 48 -4.21 -24.55 10.10
CA ASP A 48 -4.92 -25.81 9.83
C ASP A 48 -5.96 -25.71 8.69
N LEU A 49 -5.75 -24.78 7.76
CA LEU A 49 -6.62 -24.62 6.58
C LEU A 49 -6.71 -25.94 5.79
N ASP A 50 -7.93 -26.41 5.49
CA ASP A 50 -8.15 -27.71 4.84
C ASP A 50 -7.45 -27.78 3.46
N PRO A 51 -6.44 -28.66 3.29
CA PRO A 51 -5.64 -28.72 2.07
C PRO A 51 -6.40 -29.33 0.88
N HIS A 52 -7.57 -29.94 1.09
CA HIS A 52 -8.43 -30.37 -0.02
C HIS A 52 -9.05 -29.18 -0.77
N TYR A 53 -9.15 -28.02 -0.11
CA TYR A 53 -9.71 -26.80 -0.69
C TYR A 53 -8.66 -25.71 -0.88
N VAL A 54 -7.74 -25.56 0.08
CA VAL A 54 -6.71 -24.53 0.05
C VAL A 54 -5.44 -25.08 -0.58
N LEU A 55 -5.30 -24.85 -1.90
CA LEU A 55 -4.14 -25.30 -2.67
C LEU A 55 -2.84 -24.58 -2.27
N SER A 56 -2.93 -23.30 -1.91
CA SER A 56 -1.78 -22.50 -1.49
C SER A 56 -2.24 -21.23 -0.77
N SER A 57 -1.43 -20.76 0.18
CA SER A 57 -1.64 -19.51 0.91
C SER A 57 -0.48 -18.55 0.65
N ARG A 58 -0.78 -17.27 0.44
CA ARG A 58 0.23 -16.23 0.20
C ARG A 58 -0.22 -14.88 0.75
N VAL A 59 0.69 -14.20 1.44
CA VAL A 59 0.51 -12.80 1.86
C VAL A 59 1.41 -11.90 1.00
N ARG A 60 0.89 -10.77 0.55
CA ARG A 60 1.64 -9.75 -0.20
C ARG A 60 1.25 -8.36 0.29
N THR A 61 2.22 -7.46 0.35
CA THR A 61 2.01 -6.03 0.53
C THR A 61 2.93 -5.24 -0.41
N GLY A 62 2.76 -3.92 -0.48
CA GLY A 62 3.64 -3.01 -1.23
C GLY A 62 4.24 -1.95 -0.30
N ARG A 63 5.41 -1.43 -0.67
CA ARG A 63 6.07 -0.30 0.00
C ARG A 63 6.61 0.64 -1.07
N SER A 64 6.60 1.93 -0.76
CA SER A 64 7.24 2.97 -1.55
C SER A 64 8.38 3.56 -0.74
N ILE A 65 9.44 4.02 -1.41
CA ILE A 65 10.61 4.63 -0.76
C ILE A 65 10.40 6.13 -0.71
N LYS A 66 10.46 6.71 0.48
CA LYS A 66 10.29 8.16 0.68
C LYS A 66 11.33 8.94 -0.14
N GLY A 67 10.89 10.05 -0.75
CA GLY A 67 11.74 10.91 -1.57
C GLY A 67 11.89 10.46 -3.03
N TYR A 68 11.21 9.38 -3.44
CA TYR A 68 11.10 8.97 -4.84
C TYR A 68 9.65 9.07 -5.30
N THR A 69 9.45 9.52 -6.54
CA THR A 69 8.14 9.52 -7.16
C THR A 69 7.65 8.09 -7.45
N LEU A 70 6.34 7.92 -7.52
CA LEU A 70 5.66 6.64 -7.71
C LEU A 70 5.70 6.18 -9.19
N PRO A 71 5.42 4.90 -9.48
CA PRO A 71 5.51 4.35 -10.84
C PRO A 71 4.83 5.14 -11.96
N PRO A 72 3.68 5.81 -11.75
CA PRO A 72 3.06 6.64 -12.79
C PRO A 72 3.91 7.84 -13.24
N HIS A 73 4.83 8.32 -12.40
CA HIS A 73 5.61 9.54 -12.65
C HIS A 73 7.12 9.34 -12.69
N CYS A 74 7.64 8.27 -12.06
CA CYS A 74 9.08 8.09 -11.89
C CYS A 74 9.87 8.15 -13.20
N SER A 75 10.92 8.96 -13.17
CA SER A 75 11.92 9.01 -14.24
C SER A 75 12.70 7.69 -14.31
N ARG A 76 13.42 7.47 -15.42
CA ARG A 76 14.36 6.35 -15.53
C ARG A 76 15.45 6.40 -14.45
N GLY A 77 15.86 7.61 -14.05
CA GLY A 77 16.88 7.80 -13.01
C GLY A 77 16.39 7.37 -11.63
N GLU A 78 15.22 7.87 -11.21
CA GLU A 78 14.61 7.49 -9.93
C GLU A 78 14.31 5.99 -9.86
N ARG A 79 13.78 5.40 -10.94
CA ARG A 79 13.51 3.96 -10.98
C ARG A 79 14.77 3.12 -10.77
N ARG A 80 15.88 3.51 -11.41
CA ARG A 80 17.19 2.85 -11.24
C ARG A 80 17.77 3.06 -9.85
N ALA A 81 17.53 4.23 -9.24
CA ALA A 81 17.95 4.49 -7.87
C ALA A 81 17.18 3.61 -6.88
N VAL A 82 15.85 3.47 -7.04
CA VAL A 82 15.01 2.56 -6.25
C VAL A 82 15.39 1.10 -6.47
N GLU A 83 15.70 0.69 -7.71
CA GLU A 83 16.24 -0.64 -8.00
C GLU A 83 17.54 -0.90 -7.23
N LYS A 84 18.52 0.01 -7.36
CA LYS A 84 19.82 -0.13 -6.71
C LYS A 84 19.68 -0.27 -5.19
N LEU A 85 18.94 0.64 -4.54
CA LEU A 85 18.79 0.63 -3.07
C LEU A 85 18.01 -0.58 -2.55
N SER A 86 17.11 -1.15 -3.36
CA SER A 86 16.26 -2.28 -2.93
C SER A 86 16.94 -3.63 -3.07
N VAL A 87 17.97 -3.71 -3.93
CA VAL A 87 18.73 -4.93 -4.21
C VAL A 87 20.01 -5.00 -3.36
N GLU A 88 20.58 -3.86 -2.97
CA GLU A 88 21.69 -3.76 -2.01
C GLU A 88 21.27 -4.23 -0.61
#